data_AF-A0A2A9EPQ3-F1
#
_entry.id   AF-A0A2A9EPQ3-F1
#
_cell.length_a   1.000
_cell.length_b   1.000
_cell.length_c   1.000
_cell.angle_alpha   90.00
_cell.angle_beta   90.00
_cell.angle_gamma   90.00
#
_symmetry.space_group_name_H-M   'P 1'
#
loop_
_entity.id
_entity.type
_entity.pdbx_description
1 polymer ?
#
loop_
_entity_poly.entity_id
_entity_poly.type
_entity_poly.pdbx_seq_one_letter_code
_entity_poly.pdbx_strand_id
1 'polypeptide(L)'
;MSTAADSTTTPVVETTRVPGPGKGRSIGELVASLSEQFSTLVRDELQLAQAQLAEKGKRLGAGAGFLGAAALVAFYGGGVLLAAAVLGLATVLPAWLSALIVGVVLMIVAGIAALLGKKKIDASKEFAPKPQEGFKEDVDAVKKGIQK
;
A
#
# COMPACT_ATOMS: atom_id res chain seq x y z
N MET A 1 -52.62 -58.41 -30.11
CA MET A 1 -52.94 -59.52 -29.18
C MET A 1 -51.67 -59.95 -28.49
N SER A 2 -51.78 -60.21 -27.19
CA SER A 2 -50.81 -60.84 -26.27
C SER A 2 -49.67 -59.94 -25.76
N THR A 3 -49.63 -59.55 -24.48
CA THR A 3 -49.47 -60.38 -23.24
C THR A 3 -48.15 -61.14 -23.28
N ALA A 4 -47.29 -61.19 -22.27
CA ALA A 4 -47.15 -60.59 -20.94
C ALA A 4 -45.85 -61.19 -20.34
N ALA A 5 -45.57 -60.85 -19.08
CA ALA A 5 -44.79 -61.61 -18.09
C ALA A 5 -43.26 -61.57 -18.26
N ASP A 6 -42.56 -60.82 -17.43
CA ASP A 6 -42.17 -61.12 -16.03
C ASP A 6 -40.94 -62.02 -15.97
N SER A 7 -39.89 -61.53 -15.32
CA SER A 7 -38.76 -62.28 -14.82
C SER A 7 -37.99 -61.42 -13.82
N THR A 8 -38.28 -61.66 -12.55
CA THR A 8 -37.42 -61.45 -11.38
C THR A 8 -35.93 -61.62 -11.71
N THR A 9 -35.08 -60.64 -11.38
CA THR A 9 -33.62 -60.81 -11.26
C THR A 9 -33.06 -59.82 -10.23
N THR A 10 -32.70 -60.38 -9.06
CA THR A 10 -31.54 -60.12 -8.20
C THR A 10 -30.89 -58.71 -8.25
N PRO A 11 -30.74 -57.98 -7.12
CA PRO A 11 -29.83 -56.84 -7.06
C PRO A 11 -28.40 -57.37 -7.15
N VAL A 12 -27.82 -57.29 -8.35
CA VAL A 12 -26.39 -57.52 -8.57
C VAL A 12 -25.64 -56.48 -7.74
N VAL A 13 -24.84 -56.95 -6.79
CA VAL A 13 -23.81 -56.13 -6.14
C VAL A 13 -22.88 -55.64 -7.24
N GLU A 14 -23.11 -54.42 -7.70
CA GLU A 14 -22.25 -53.72 -8.63
C GLU A 14 -20.95 -53.39 -7.89
N THR A 15 -20.05 -54.38 -7.87
CA THR A 15 -18.63 -54.16 -7.56
C THR A 15 -18.16 -53.10 -8.54
N THR A 16 -18.02 -51.86 -8.06
CA THR A 16 -17.41 -50.76 -8.81
C THR A 16 -16.08 -51.27 -9.35
N ARG A 17 -16.06 -51.49 -10.66
CA ARG A 17 -14.91 -51.94 -11.42
C ARG A 17 -13.75 -50.99 -11.14
N VAL A 18 -12.77 -51.43 -10.34
CA VAL A 18 -11.49 -50.74 -10.22
C VAL A 18 -10.84 -50.78 -11.62
N PRO A 19 -10.65 -49.63 -12.28
CA PRO A 19 -10.13 -49.61 -13.65
C PRO A 19 -8.64 -49.97 -13.63
N GLY A 20 -8.31 -51.20 -14.05
CA GLY A 20 -7.03 -51.64 -14.62
C GLY A 20 -5.76 -51.49 -13.73
N PRO A 21 -4.69 -52.23 -14.04
CA PRO A 21 -3.43 -52.09 -13.33
C PRO A 21 -2.90 -50.67 -13.57
N GLY A 22 -2.97 -49.85 -12.50
CA GLY A 22 -2.55 -48.47 -12.52
C GLY A 22 -1.09 -48.33 -12.92
N LYS A 23 -0.82 -47.58 -13.99
CA LYS A 23 0.40 -46.79 -14.04
C LYS A 23 0.30 -45.81 -12.87
N GLY A 24 0.98 -46.11 -11.76
CA GLY A 24 1.21 -45.10 -10.72
C GLY A 24 1.73 -43.84 -11.40
N ARG A 25 1.15 -42.67 -11.07
CA ARG A 25 1.58 -41.39 -11.64
C ARG A 25 3.10 -41.36 -11.67
N SER A 26 3.65 -41.11 -12.84
CA SER A 26 5.09 -41.08 -13.00
C SER A 26 5.65 -39.95 -12.13
N ILE A 27 6.88 -40.10 -11.61
CA ILE A 27 7.57 -39.03 -10.86
C ILE A 27 7.55 -37.70 -11.66
N GLY A 28 7.58 -37.78 -13.00
CA GLY A 28 7.43 -36.63 -13.89
C GLY A 28 6.07 -35.92 -13.80
N GLU A 29 4.96 -36.66 -13.70
CA GLU A 29 3.61 -36.07 -13.52
C GLU A 29 3.42 -35.45 -12.12
N LEU A 30 4.03 -36.01 -11.08
CA LEU A 30 4.01 -35.40 -9.73
C LEU A 30 4.82 -34.10 -9.70
N VAL A 31 5.99 -34.06 -10.34
CA VAL A 31 6.81 -32.84 -10.44
C VAL A 31 6.12 -31.77 -11.28
N ALA A 32 5.47 -32.16 -12.39
CA ALA A 32 4.69 -31.24 -13.21
C ALA A 32 3.51 -30.63 -12.43
N SER A 33 2.73 -31.45 -11.72
CA SER A 33 1.57 -30.98 -10.94
C SER A 33 1.96 -30.16 -9.70
N LEU A 34 3.10 -30.44 -9.06
CA LEU A 34 3.64 -29.59 -7.98
C LEU A 34 4.11 -28.23 -8.50
N SER A 35 4.77 -28.20 -9.66
CA SER A 35 5.22 -26.96 -10.30
C SER A 35 4.05 -26.08 -10.70
N GLU A 36 2.97 -26.68 -11.20
CA GLU A 36 1.74 -25.99 -11.58
C GLU A 36 0.97 -25.45 -10.36
N GLN A 37 0.91 -26.21 -9.27
CA GLN A 37 0.34 -25.75 -7.99
C GLN A 37 1.16 -24.60 -7.38
N PHE A 38 2.48 -24.70 -7.39
CA PHE A 38 3.35 -23.63 -6.90
C PHE A 38 3.21 -22.35 -7.73
N SER A 39 3.17 -22.48 -9.06
CA SER A 39 2.94 -21.35 -9.97
C SER A 39 1.59 -20.68 -9.71
N THR A 40 0.55 -21.48 -9.41
CA THR A 40 -0.78 -20.96 -9.05
C THR A 40 -0.74 -20.23 -7.71
N LEU A 41 -0.10 -20.79 -6.68
CA LEU A 41 0.06 -20.15 -5.37
C LEU A 41 0.76 -18.79 -5.46
N VAL A 42 1.86 -18.72 -6.20
CA VAL A 42 2.61 -17.48 -6.41
C VAL A 42 1.74 -16.45 -7.14
N ARG A 43 1.00 -16.87 -8.17
CA ARG A 43 0.07 -16.01 -8.91
C ARG A 43 -1.04 -15.46 -8.00
N ASP A 44 -1.55 -16.26 -7.08
CA ASP A 44 -2.62 -15.86 -6.16
C ASP A 44 -2.10 -14.91 -5.07
N GLU A 45 -0.93 -15.17 -4.50
CA GLU A 45 -0.31 -14.28 -3.52
C GLU A 45 0.02 -12.91 -4.16
N LEU A 46 0.45 -12.90 -5.42
CA LEU A 46 0.66 -11.67 -6.18
C LEU A 46 -0.66 -10.92 -6.43
N GLN A 47 -1.74 -11.62 -6.79
CA GLN A 47 -3.06 -10.99 -6.96
C GLN A 47 -3.59 -10.41 -5.65
N LEU A 48 -3.41 -11.13 -4.55
CA LEU A 48 -3.80 -10.70 -3.21
C LEU A 48 -2.95 -9.48 -2.77
N ALA A 49 -1.63 -9.53 -2.95
CA ALA A 49 -0.74 -8.41 -2.67
C ALA A 49 -1.11 -7.18 -3.50
N GLN A 50 -1.42 -7.35 -4.80
CA GLN A 50 -1.90 -6.27 -5.66
C GLN A 50 -3.23 -5.69 -5.15
N ALA A 51 -4.19 -6.52 -4.76
CA ALA A 51 -5.47 -6.07 -4.21
C ALA A 51 -5.27 -5.28 -2.90
N GLN A 52 -4.42 -5.78 -1.99
CA GLN A 52 -4.08 -5.08 -0.75
C GLN A 52 -3.37 -3.75 -1.00
N LEU A 53 -2.44 -3.70 -1.96
CA LEU A 53 -1.75 -2.46 -2.35
C LEU A 53 -2.73 -1.45 -2.96
N ALA A 54 -3.65 -1.91 -3.82
CA ALA A 54 -4.69 -1.05 -4.39
C ALA A 54 -5.62 -0.49 -3.31
N GLU A 55 -6.03 -1.32 -2.34
CA GLU A 55 -6.87 -0.88 -1.23
C GLU A 55 -6.14 0.10 -0.30
N LYS A 56 -4.90 -0.22 0.09
CA LYS A 56 -4.04 0.69 0.87
C LYS A 56 -3.81 2.00 0.12
N GLY A 57 -3.51 1.93 -1.17
CA GLY A 57 -3.32 3.07 -2.05
C GLY A 57 -4.57 3.94 -2.18
N LYS A 58 -5.76 3.33 -2.29
CA LYS A 58 -7.04 4.07 -2.34
C LYS A 58 -7.33 4.79 -1.03
N ARG A 59 -7.14 4.14 0.11
CA ARG A 59 -7.34 4.75 1.43
C ARG A 59 -6.35 5.89 1.67
N LEU A 60 -5.07 5.67 1.36
CA LEU A 60 -4.03 6.69 1.48
C LEU A 60 -4.28 7.86 0.50
N GLY A 61 -4.66 7.56 -0.74
CA GLY A 61 -4.96 8.53 -1.78
C GLY A 61 -6.19 9.39 -1.46
N ALA A 62 -7.26 8.78 -0.94
CA ALA A 62 -8.42 9.52 -0.45
C ALA A 62 -8.04 10.45 0.72
N GLY A 63 -7.28 9.95 1.70
CA GLY A 63 -6.77 10.75 2.81
C GLY A 63 -5.90 11.92 2.35
N ALA A 64 -4.96 11.67 1.42
CA ALA A 64 -4.14 12.72 0.82
C ALA A 64 -4.97 13.74 0.03
N GLY A 65 -6.02 13.29 -0.68
CA GLY A 65 -6.96 14.16 -1.38
C GLY A 65 -7.71 15.10 -0.43
N PHE A 66 -8.28 14.57 0.66
CA PHE A 66 -8.94 15.39 1.67
C PHE A 66 -7.99 16.34 2.39
N LEU A 67 -6.78 15.90 2.72
CA LEU A 67 -5.75 16.78 3.30
C LEU A 67 -5.34 17.89 2.33
N GLY A 68 -5.20 17.58 1.04
CA GLY A 68 -4.94 18.58 0.01
C GLY A 68 -6.05 19.62 -0.11
N ALA A 69 -7.32 19.16 -0.14
CA ALA A 69 -8.47 20.04 -0.17
C ALA A 69 -8.56 20.91 1.10
N ALA A 70 -8.37 20.32 2.28
CA ALA A 70 -8.35 21.03 3.55
C ALA A 70 -7.22 22.07 3.60
N ALA A 71 -6.02 21.74 3.09
CA ALA A 71 -4.90 22.68 3.01
C ALA A 71 -5.23 23.87 2.09
N LEU A 72 -5.89 23.63 0.95
CA LEU A 72 -6.31 24.69 0.04
C LEU A 72 -7.37 25.61 0.68
N VAL A 73 -8.37 25.02 1.32
CA VAL A 73 -9.40 25.79 2.06
C VAL A 73 -8.77 26.59 3.20
N ALA A 74 -7.86 25.99 3.97
CA ALA A 74 -7.13 26.66 5.04
C ALA A 74 -6.24 27.79 4.50
N PHE A 75 -5.63 27.63 3.32
CA PHE A 75 -4.83 28.67 2.68
C PHE A 75 -5.67 29.89 2.31
N TYR A 76 -6.78 29.72 1.59
CA TYR A 76 -7.66 30.83 1.24
C TYR A 76 -8.37 31.42 2.47
N GLY A 77 -8.88 30.58 3.36
CA GLY A 77 -9.52 31.00 4.61
C GLY A 77 -8.55 31.78 5.51
N GLY A 78 -7.31 31.32 5.62
CA GLY A 78 -6.24 32.05 6.29
C GLY A 78 -6.01 33.43 5.65
N GLY A 79 -5.95 33.53 4.32
CA GLY A 79 -5.86 34.80 3.61
C GLY A 79 -7.00 35.77 3.94
N VAL A 80 -8.25 35.27 3.99
CA VAL A 80 -9.42 36.07 4.38
C VAL A 80 -9.33 36.54 5.84
N LEU A 81 -8.93 35.65 6.75
CA LEU A 81 -8.76 36.02 8.17
C LEU A 81 -7.64 37.05 8.36
N LEU A 82 -6.55 36.95 7.61
CA LEU A 82 -5.48 37.94 7.61
C LEU A 82 -5.94 39.28 7.06
N ALA A 83 -6.69 39.28 5.95
CA ALA A 83 -7.31 40.49 5.43
C ALA A 83 -8.26 41.12 6.46
N ALA A 84 -9.10 40.32 7.13
CA ALA A 84 -9.99 40.77 8.19
C ALA A 84 -9.21 41.36 9.37
N ALA A 85 -8.10 40.75 9.79
CA ALA A 85 -7.24 41.28 10.84
C ALA A 85 -6.62 42.63 10.46
N VAL A 86 -6.10 42.76 9.23
CA VAL A 86 -5.55 44.02 8.72
C VAL A 86 -6.62 45.10 8.65
N LEU A 87 -7.79 44.79 8.08
CA LEU A 87 -8.91 45.73 7.97
C LEU A 87 -9.47 46.13 9.33
N GLY A 88 -9.56 45.19 10.27
CA GLY A 88 -9.98 45.45 11.64
C GLY A 88 -9.03 46.41 12.35
N LEU A 89 -7.71 46.17 12.26
CA LEU A 89 -6.71 47.09 12.81
C LEU A 89 -6.69 48.44 12.08
N ALA A 90 -7.00 48.45 10.77
CA ALA A 90 -7.09 49.67 9.98
C ALA A 90 -8.24 50.60 10.39
N THR A 91 -9.16 50.16 11.25
CA THR A 91 -10.19 51.04 11.84
C THR A 91 -9.62 52.02 12.87
N VAL A 92 -8.46 51.70 13.47
CA VAL A 92 -7.80 52.49 14.51
C VAL A 92 -6.41 53.00 14.11
N LEU A 93 -5.80 52.43 13.06
CA LEU A 93 -4.46 52.76 12.57
C LEU A 93 -4.48 52.91 11.03
N PRO A 94 -3.49 53.57 10.40
CA PRO A 94 -3.36 53.57 8.95
C PRO A 94 -3.17 52.15 8.39
N ALA A 95 -3.83 51.85 7.27
CA ALA A 95 -3.85 50.51 6.67
C ALA A 95 -2.46 49.91 6.41
N TRP A 96 -1.49 50.74 6.02
CA TRP A 96 -0.11 50.30 5.76
C TRP A 96 0.57 49.80 7.05
N LEU A 97 0.33 50.45 8.19
CA LEU A 97 0.92 50.07 9.48
C LEU A 97 0.24 48.80 10.02
N SER A 98 -1.07 48.68 9.86
CA SER A 98 -1.83 47.46 10.17
C SER A 98 -1.28 46.25 9.42
N ALA A 99 -1.04 46.41 8.11
CA ALA A 99 -0.45 45.36 7.28
C ALA A 99 0.96 44.97 7.74
N LEU A 100 1.80 45.94 8.13
CA LEU A 100 3.13 45.66 8.67
C LEU A 100 3.08 44.89 9.99
N ILE A 101 2.21 45.29 10.93
CA ILE A 101 2.09 44.62 12.23
C ILE A 101 1.68 43.16 12.04
N VAL A 102 0.62 42.91 11.26
CA VAL A 102 0.15 41.54 10.97
C VAL A 102 1.23 40.75 10.22
N GLY A 103 1.94 41.38 9.28
CA GLY A 103 3.05 40.76 8.55
C GLY A 103 4.21 40.33 9.46
N VAL A 104 4.60 41.17 10.43
CA VAL A 104 5.65 40.82 11.40
C VAL A 104 5.23 39.65 12.28
N VAL A 105 3.98 39.64 12.77
CA VAL A 105 3.44 38.52 13.56
C VAL A 105 3.49 37.22 12.76
N LEU A 106 3.09 37.25 11.48
CA LEU A 106 3.19 36.09 10.60
C LEU A 106 4.62 35.62 10.37
N MET A 107 5.58 36.53 10.19
CA MET A 107 6.99 36.18 10.03
C MET A 107 7.55 35.47 11.27
N ILE A 108 7.14 35.88 12.47
CA ILE A 108 7.51 35.20 13.71
C ILE A 108 6.93 33.78 13.74
N VAL A 109 5.64 33.63 13.44
CA VAL A 109 4.98 32.32 13.38
C VAL A 109 5.64 31.41 12.33
N ALA A 110 5.92 31.94 11.15
CA ALA A 110 6.60 31.23 10.07
C ALA A 110 8.02 30.80 10.48
N GLY A 111 8.78 31.69 11.15
CA GLY A 111 10.09 31.38 11.70
C GLY A 111 10.04 30.22 12.70
N ILE A 112 9.09 30.23 13.64
CA ILE A 112 8.90 29.15 14.62
C ILE A 112 8.53 27.84 13.91
N ALA A 113 7.58 27.88 12.97
CA ALA A 113 7.17 26.72 12.21
C ALA A 113 8.33 26.12 11.40
N ALA A 114 9.15 26.96 10.76
CA ALA A 114 10.33 26.52 10.02
C ALA A 114 11.36 25.85 10.93
N LEU A 115 11.60 26.39 12.13
CA LEU A 115 12.51 25.79 13.10
C LEU A 115 12.00 24.43 13.62
N LEU A 116 10.69 24.33 13.90
CA LEU A 116 10.07 23.06 14.31
C LEU A 116 10.11 22.02 13.19
N GLY A 117 9.83 22.44 11.94
CA GLY A 117 9.92 21.59 10.76
C GLY A 117 11.33 21.07 10.55
N LYS A 118 12.33 21.95 10.64
CA LYS A 118 13.74 21.56 10.56
C LYS A 118 14.12 20.54 11.64
N LYS A 119 13.72 20.77 12.90
CA LYS A 119 13.96 19.82 14.00
C LYS A 119 13.35 18.44 13.73
N LYS A 120 12.12 18.39 13.19
CA LYS A 120 11.47 17.12 12.84
C LYS A 120 12.19 16.39 11.71
N ILE A 121 12.58 17.11 10.66
CA ILE A 121 13.35 16.55 9.55
C ILE A 121 14.70 16.01 10.04
N ASP A 122 15.40 16.78 10.86
CA ASP A 122 16.71 16.39 11.37
C ASP A 122 16.60 15.17 12.32
N ALA A 123 15.58 15.11 13.17
CA ALA A 123 15.29 13.93 13.98
C ALA A 123 14.99 12.68 13.13
N SER A 124 14.30 12.83 11.99
CA SER A 124 14.03 11.70 11.08
C SER A 124 15.28 11.20 10.34
N LYS A 125 16.32 12.03 10.17
CA LYS A 125 17.60 11.60 9.57
C LYS A 125 18.41 10.71 10.50
N GLU A 126 18.24 10.85 11.82
CA GLU A 126 18.94 10.05 12.82
C GLU A 126 18.44 8.59 12.83
N PHE A 127 17.20 8.35 12.40
CA PHE A 127 16.59 7.02 12.22
C PHE A 127 16.56 6.55 10.76
N ALA A 128 17.18 7.27 9.83
CA ALA A 128 17.31 6.83 8.45
C ALA A 128 18.43 5.77 8.39
N PRO A 129 18.14 4.48 8.08
CA PRO A 129 19.18 3.49 7.89
C PRO A 129 20.11 4.00 6.79
N LYS A 130 21.40 4.18 7.09
CA LYS A 130 22.39 4.67 6.13
C LYS A 130 22.45 3.68 4.95
N PRO A 131 21.83 3.96 3.80
CA PRO A 131 21.68 2.97 2.73
C PRO A 131 23.03 2.59 2.11
N GLN A 132 24.04 3.45 2.33
CA GLN A 132 25.38 3.30 1.83
C GLN A 132 26.26 2.34 2.65
N GLU A 133 25.92 2.07 3.93
CA GLU A 133 26.67 1.10 4.74
C GLU A 133 26.22 -0.33 4.41
N GLY A 134 24.90 -0.60 4.40
CA GLY A 134 24.36 -1.92 4.04
C GLY A 134 24.69 -2.35 2.61
N PHE A 135 24.63 -1.44 1.63
CA PHE A 135 24.97 -1.76 0.24
C PHE A 135 26.47 -2.06 0.04
N LYS A 136 27.35 -1.43 0.84
CA LYS A 136 28.79 -1.74 0.80
C LYS A 136 29.09 -3.08 1.44
N GLU A 137 28.41 -3.39 2.55
CA GLU A 137 28.55 -4.67 3.24
C GLU A 137 28.04 -5.83 2.36
N ASP A 138 26.93 -5.64 1.64
CA ASP A 138 26.40 -6.60 0.67
C ASP A 138 27.35 -6.80 -0.52
N VAL A 139 27.94 -5.74 -1.06
CA VAL A 139 28.92 -5.83 -2.17
C VAL A 139 30.21 -6.52 -1.72
N ASP A 140 30.69 -6.24 -0.51
CA ASP A 140 31.88 -6.87 0.05
C ASP A 140 31.65 -8.36 0.38
N ALA A 141 30.46 -8.73 0.85
CA ALA A 141 30.07 -10.11 1.06
C ALA A 141 30.04 -10.92 -0.26
N VAL A 142 29.49 -10.33 -1.33
CA VAL A 142 29.49 -10.93 -2.67
C VAL A 142 30.92 -11.07 -3.21
N LYS A 143 31.76 -10.04 -3.04
CA LYS A 143 33.15 -10.06 -3.52
C LYS A 143 34.02 -11.10 -2.81
N LYS A 144 33.83 -11.28 -1.50
CA LYS A 144 34.48 -12.35 -0.72
C LYS A 144 33.99 -13.75 -1.10
N GLY A 145 32.70 -13.90 -1.43
CA GLY A 145 32.13 -15.17 -1.88
C GLY A 145 32.64 -15.64 -3.23
N ILE A 146 33.03 -14.72 -4.12
CA ILE A 146 33.54 -15.01 -5.47
C ILE A 146 35.05 -15.34 -5.47
N GLN A 147 35.80 -14.92 -4.45
CA GLN A 147 37.24 -15.17 -4.34
C GLN A 147 37.60 -16.47 -3.60
N LYS A 148 36.62 -17.32 -3.28
CA LYS A 148 36.81 -18.63 -2.64
C LYS A 148 36.46 -19.75 -3.61
#